data_AF-A0A933JYQ1-F1
#
_entry.id   AF-A0A933JYQ1-F1
#
_cell.length_a   1.000
_cell.length_b   1.000
_cell.length_c   1.000
_cell.angle_alpha   90.00
_cell.angle_beta   90.00
_cell.angle_gamma   90.00
#
_symmetry.space_group_name_H-M   'P 1'
#
loop_
_entity.id
_entity.type
_entity.pdbx_description
1 polymer ?
#
loop_
_entity_poly.entity_id
_entity_poly.type
_entity_poly.pdbx_seq_one_letter_code
_entity_poly.pdbx_strand_id
1 'polypeptide(L)'
;MHKYLILFSFVLLLGLPFFAAAAADELTFSEDTNITVGDYTLVVVANSSSTSMTIGSTYVDIVLSPTSIFTLRSNERRYMTNNFPFTTSCSSNSYSSITLTSTTTQTVRVIPTTTICAPNGLAAVDNGSAQINLTWDAAAGASTYNIYRSATSGGTFSLIGSSASASYSDTGLTWSTTYYYKVKTVFANADLSLYSSEAYDTTAPYLGGGGGGGGDISAPSVSGIVATVGDTTATITWTTNEASLSWLVYGLTTAYGSEQKTTTYATSHSLNLTGLSAGTTYHYQVKSKDSTGNIGSYTDKTFVTTGTPTTTTPITPTVTIATTGALAPASATNKTGYTLMKATGSNDVYVIQNGLKLPVRSIDVFTSSGYGSATVKTVSAVSLKAVEAAALIKTDENPDVYRLENNFRRKLASIEIFNTYKLNWNKISIISQSVMDSFSYAPIYKHGVDLYWRDASNILHKFPTMAIFTAKGYNIRDLIPINDLEFTSFSIGAALTN
;
A
#
# COMPACT_ATOMS: atom_id res chain seq x y z
N MET A 1 46.34 -7.31 26.12
CA MET A 1 46.00 -6.59 27.38
C MET A 1 45.03 -5.49 27.02
N HIS A 2 43.87 -5.52 27.66
CA HIS A 2 42.73 -4.62 27.48
C HIS A 2 43.09 -3.14 27.54
N LYS A 3 42.54 -2.33 26.62
CA LYS A 3 42.20 -0.93 26.89
C LYS A 3 40.89 -0.56 26.18
N TYR A 4 39.80 -0.69 26.93
CA TYR A 4 38.57 0.05 26.69
C TYR A 4 38.88 1.55 26.85
N LEU A 5 38.58 2.37 25.85
CA LEU A 5 38.50 3.81 26.02
C LEU A 5 37.02 4.18 26.09
N ILE A 6 36.53 4.25 27.33
CA ILE A 6 35.26 4.88 27.67
C ILE A 6 35.50 6.38 27.64
N LEU A 7 34.73 7.12 26.85
CA LEU A 7 34.63 8.58 26.96
C LEU A 7 33.17 8.96 27.20
N PHE A 8 32.94 9.47 28.40
CA PHE A 8 31.71 10.09 28.88
C PHE A 8 31.59 11.51 28.32
N SER A 9 30.36 11.92 28.05
CA SER A 9 29.92 13.25 27.59
C SER A 9 30.66 14.45 28.19
N PHE A 10 30.99 15.43 27.33
CA PHE A 10 30.82 16.85 27.63
C PHE A 10 30.67 17.66 26.34
N VAL A 11 29.58 18.41 26.23
CA VAL A 11 29.34 19.42 25.19
C VAL A 11 30.29 20.59 25.40
N LEU A 12 31.17 20.87 24.44
CA LEU A 12 31.72 22.22 24.23
C LEU A 12 32.04 22.46 22.75
N LEU A 13 31.39 23.51 22.24
CA LEU A 13 31.54 24.10 20.91
C LEU A 13 32.92 24.79 20.79
N LEU A 14 33.75 24.41 19.81
CA LEU A 14 34.68 25.26 19.01
C LEU A 14 35.78 24.43 18.33
N GLY A 15 35.93 24.62 17.01
CA GLY A 15 37.21 24.52 16.30
C GLY A 15 37.67 23.12 15.85
N LEU A 16 37.37 22.79 14.59
CA LEU A 16 38.00 21.69 13.82
C LEU A 16 39.54 21.67 13.99
N PRO A 17 40.14 20.49 14.20
CA PRO A 17 41.51 20.25 13.79
C PRO A 17 41.58 19.22 12.65
N PHE A 18 42.56 19.45 11.79
CA PHE A 18 43.13 18.52 10.81
C PHE A 18 43.04 17.05 11.23
N PHE A 19 42.46 16.19 10.37
CA PHE A 19 42.71 14.75 10.44
C PHE A 19 43.78 14.37 9.43
N ALA A 20 44.97 14.07 9.96
CA ALA A 20 45.99 13.32 9.25
C ALA A 20 45.46 11.92 8.93
N ALA A 21 45.78 11.41 7.74
CA ALA A 21 45.41 10.07 7.29
C ALA A 21 45.97 9.00 8.26
N ALA A 22 45.11 8.48 9.13
CA ALA A 22 45.39 7.28 9.92
C ALA A 22 45.14 6.05 9.04
N ALA A 23 45.87 4.97 9.31
CA ALA A 23 45.68 3.67 8.68
C ALA A 23 44.21 3.21 8.76
N ALA A 24 43.77 2.44 7.76
CA ALA A 24 42.39 2.07 7.48
C ALA A 24 41.72 1.16 8.54
N ASP A 25 41.59 1.65 9.77
CA ASP A 25 40.70 1.08 10.77
C ASP A 25 39.28 1.65 10.61
N GLU A 26 38.29 0.84 10.99
CA GLU A 26 36.88 1.22 10.94
C GLU A 26 36.58 2.30 12.01
N LEU A 27 36.21 3.51 11.58
CA LEU A 27 35.59 4.55 12.38
C LEU A 27 34.27 4.02 12.97
N THR A 28 34.16 4.02 14.30
CA THR A 28 32.94 3.61 15.01
C THR A 28 32.50 4.70 15.98
N PHE A 29 31.19 4.92 16.09
CA PHE A 29 30.61 5.95 16.96
C PHE A 29 29.84 5.28 18.11
N SER A 30 30.22 5.55 19.36
CA SER A 30 29.57 4.93 20.54
C SER A 30 28.28 5.62 20.97
N GLU A 31 28.05 6.86 20.51
CA GLU A 31 26.86 7.67 20.81
C GLU A 31 26.44 8.50 19.59
N ASP A 32 25.21 9.01 19.61
CA ASP A 32 24.70 9.89 18.55
C ASP A 32 25.57 11.16 18.47
N THR A 33 26.14 11.41 17.30
CA THR A 33 27.12 12.50 17.11
C THR A 33 26.59 13.51 16.09
N ASN A 34 26.51 14.78 16.48
CA ASN A 34 26.08 15.86 15.59
C ASN A 34 27.24 16.35 14.73
N ILE A 35 26.97 16.55 13.44
CA ILE A 35 27.90 17.14 12.48
C ILE A 35 27.22 18.32 11.79
N THR A 36 27.95 19.42 11.63
CA THR A 36 27.44 20.60 10.94
C THR A 36 27.99 20.64 9.51
N VAL A 37 27.08 20.79 8.55
CA VAL A 37 27.38 20.83 7.11
C VAL A 37 26.67 22.06 6.55
N GLY A 38 27.41 23.14 6.32
CA GLY A 38 26.81 24.44 5.98
C GLY A 38 25.90 24.91 7.12
N ASP A 39 24.63 25.19 6.80
CA ASP A 39 23.61 25.58 7.78
C ASP A 39 22.84 24.39 8.40
N TYR A 40 23.20 23.16 8.03
CA TYR A 40 22.49 21.95 8.45
C TYR A 40 23.23 21.24 9.59
N THR A 41 22.47 20.61 10.49
CA THR A 41 23.01 19.70 11.50
C THR A 41 22.51 18.29 11.21
N LEU A 42 23.42 17.39 10.87
CA LEU A 42 23.15 15.97 10.70
C LEU A 42 23.56 15.21 11.95
N VAL A 43 22.91 14.07 12.21
CA VAL A 43 23.21 13.20 13.33
C VAL A 43 23.71 11.87 12.79
N VAL A 44 24.95 11.52 13.14
CA VAL A 44 25.47 10.16 12.99
C VAL A 44 24.88 9.34 14.11
N VAL A 45 24.17 8.27 13.78
CA VAL A 45 23.51 7.43 14.79
C VAL A 45 24.55 6.54 15.46
N ALA A 46 24.42 6.34 16.77
CA ALA A 46 25.26 5.43 17.55
C ALA A 46 25.37 4.05 16.89
N ASN A 47 26.54 3.44 17.01
CA ASN A 47 26.94 2.17 16.39
C ASN A 47 27.07 2.18 14.86
N SER A 48 27.04 3.36 14.22
CA SER A 48 27.42 3.49 12.82
C SER A 48 28.93 3.25 12.65
N SER A 49 29.31 2.59 11.56
CA SER A 49 30.70 2.28 11.24
C SER A 49 31.08 2.55 9.78
N SER A 50 32.30 3.06 9.54
CA SER A 50 32.84 3.33 8.20
C SER A 50 34.38 3.28 8.21
N THR A 51 35.06 3.19 7.08
CA THR A 51 36.54 3.25 7.04
C THR A 51 37.07 4.68 7.12
N SER A 52 36.37 5.63 6.51
CA SER A 52 36.70 7.06 6.63
C SER A 52 35.48 7.93 6.37
N MET A 53 35.54 9.18 6.84
CA MET A 53 34.50 10.17 6.63
C MET A 53 35.13 11.54 6.41
N THR A 54 34.68 12.25 5.38
CA THR A 54 35.12 13.61 5.04
C THR A 54 33.91 14.52 5.04
N ILE A 55 33.95 15.58 5.84
CA ILE A 55 32.91 16.59 5.91
C ILE A 55 33.29 17.77 5.02
N GLY A 56 32.53 17.96 3.94
CA GLY A 56 32.61 19.16 3.11
C GLY A 56 31.71 20.27 3.64
N SER A 57 31.74 21.44 3.00
CA SER A 57 30.87 22.57 3.37
C SER A 57 29.38 22.32 3.08
N THR A 58 29.04 21.38 2.18
CA THR A 58 27.66 21.08 1.77
C THR A 58 27.37 19.59 1.62
N TYR A 59 28.31 18.71 1.96
CA TYR A 59 28.18 17.27 1.78
C TYR A 59 28.99 16.49 2.81
N VAL A 60 28.71 15.20 2.92
CA VAL A 60 29.48 14.23 3.69
C VAL A 60 29.88 13.08 2.77
N ASP A 61 31.17 12.84 2.60
CA ASP A 61 31.67 11.61 1.96
C ASP A 61 31.99 10.55 3.02
N ILE A 62 31.57 9.32 2.78
CA ILE A 62 31.70 8.20 3.70
C ILE A 62 32.27 7.03 2.91
N VAL A 63 33.46 6.57 3.28
CA VAL A 63 34.03 5.34 2.72
C VAL A 63 33.58 4.19 3.60
N LEU A 64 32.75 3.30 3.07
CA LEU A 64 32.26 2.10 3.76
C LEU A 64 33.14 0.91 3.42
N SER A 65 33.56 0.16 4.43
CA SER A 65 34.14 -1.17 4.25
C SER A 65 33.05 -2.22 4.01
N PRO A 66 33.40 -3.39 3.42
CA PRO A 66 32.51 -4.54 3.39
C PRO A 66 31.99 -4.84 4.79
N THR A 67 30.71 -5.14 4.92
CA THR A 67 29.99 -5.50 6.17
C THR A 67 29.71 -4.34 7.14
N SER A 68 30.18 -3.12 6.85
CA SER A 68 29.86 -1.94 7.66
C SER A 68 28.42 -1.45 7.44
N ILE A 69 27.84 -0.88 8.48
CA ILE A 69 26.52 -0.23 8.45
C ILE A 69 26.69 1.20 8.97
N PHE A 70 26.23 2.17 8.19
CA PHE A 70 26.29 3.57 8.59
C PHE A 70 24.93 4.23 8.46
N THR A 71 24.46 4.85 9.54
CA THR A 71 23.18 5.56 9.55
C THR A 71 23.39 7.04 9.82
N LEU A 72 22.94 7.87 8.88
CA LEU A 72 22.82 9.31 9.07
C LEU A 72 21.35 9.70 9.21
N ARG A 73 21.11 10.75 10.00
CA ARG A 73 19.82 11.42 10.13
C ARG A 73 19.97 12.91 9.89
N SER A 74 18.98 13.53 9.26
CA SER A 74 18.91 14.99 9.13
C SER A 74 17.99 15.58 10.19
N ASN A 75 18.41 16.66 10.86
CA ASN A 75 17.55 17.47 11.71
C ASN A 75 16.30 17.98 10.96
N GLU A 76 15.25 18.36 11.70
CA GLU A 76 13.98 18.90 11.14
C GLU A 76 13.31 18.03 10.05
N ARG A 77 13.75 16.77 9.90
CA ARG A 77 13.31 15.84 8.86
C ARG A 77 13.57 16.34 7.42
N ARG A 78 14.68 17.04 7.13
CA ARG A 78 15.02 17.42 5.74
C ARG A 78 15.43 16.21 4.92
N TYR A 79 15.05 16.12 3.65
CA TYR A 79 15.50 15.01 2.79
C TYR A 79 17.02 15.01 2.64
N MET A 80 17.59 13.81 2.58
CA MET A 80 18.99 13.58 2.21
C MET A 80 19.03 12.86 0.87
N THR A 81 19.98 13.23 0.01
CA THR A 81 20.26 12.52 -1.24
C THR A 81 21.65 11.90 -1.18
N ASN A 82 21.84 10.84 -1.96
CA ASN A 82 23.14 10.18 -2.07
C ASN A 82 23.47 9.79 -3.51
N ASN A 83 24.76 9.58 -3.79
CA ASN A 83 25.26 9.22 -5.13
C ASN A 83 25.17 7.71 -5.45
N PHE A 84 24.61 6.89 -4.56
CA PHE A 84 24.42 5.46 -4.72
C PHE A 84 22.92 5.10 -4.65
N PRO A 85 22.52 3.86 -4.96
CA PRO A 85 21.11 3.47 -4.95
C PRO A 85 20.57 3.22 -3.54
N PHE A 86 21.12 3.86 -2.50
CA PHE A 86 20.57 3.77 -1.15
C PHE A 86 19.33 4.62 -1.01
N THR A 87 18.34 4.11 -0.27
CA THR A 87 17.07 4.78 -0.10
C THR A 87 17.07 5.67 1.14
N THR A 88 16.51 6.86 1.00
CA THR A 88 16.21 7.76 2.12
C THR A 88 14.77 7.48 2.57
N SER A 89 14.56 7.34 3.88
CA SER A 89 13.23 7.12 4.46
C SER A 89 12.86 8.24 5.44
N CYS A 90 11.57 8.56 5.52
CA CYS A 90 11.00 9.44 6.55
C CYS A 90 10.14 8.56 7.49
N SER A 91 10.41 8.58 8.79
CA SER A 91 9.58 7.87 9.77
C SER A 91 8.51 8.80 10.38
N SER A 92 7.43 8.23 10.93
CA SER A 92 6.32 8.99 11.52
C SER A 92 6.75 9.93 12.65
N ASN A 93 7.86 9.64 13.35
CA ASN A 93 8.33 10.46 14.47
C ASN A 93 9.77 10.98 14.41
N SER A 94 10.60 10.62 13.44
CA SER A 94 12.05 10.88 13.58
C SER A 94 12.75 10.98 12.25
N TYR A 95 13.04 12.22 11.83
CA TYR A 95 14.07 12.60 10.86
C TYR A 95 13.96 11.95 9.46
N SER A 96 14.64 12.53 8.46
CA SER A 96 14.97 11.70 7.31
C SER A 96 16.19 10.90 7.70
N SER A 97 16.25 9.64 7.30
CA SER A 97 17.40 8.78 7.58
C SER A 97 17.86 8.06 6.32
N ILE A 98 19.16 7.87 6.22
CA ILE A 98 19.78 7.04 5.21
C ILE A 98 20.61 6.00 5.93
N THR A 99 20.34 4.72 5.63
CA THR A 99 21.14 3.60 6.14
C THR A 99 21.89 3.00 4.96
N LEU A 100 23.21 3.00 5.09
CA LEU A 100 24.13 2.55 4.06
C LEU A 100 24.69 1.20 4.49
N THR A 101 24.56 0.19 3.63
CA THR A 101 25.13 -1.14 3.83
C THR A 101 25.91 -1.53 2.60
N SER A 102 27.15 -1.99 2.75
CA SER A 102 27.93 -2.44 1.59
C SER A 102 28.60 -3.79 1.79
N THR A 103 28.71 -4.56 0.72
CA THR A 103 29.48 -5.80 0.61
C THR A 103 30.88 -5.58 0.03
N THR A 104 31.19 -4.36 -0.43
CA THR A 104 32.46 -3.99 -1.08
C THR A 104 32.89 -2.60 -0.61
N THR A 105 34.17 -2.27 -0.68
CA THR A 105 34.58 -0.89 -0.32
C THR A 105 34.01 0.12 -1.31
N GLN A 106 33.31 1.15 -0.81
CA GLN A 106 32.72 2.19 -1.66
C GLN A 106 32.63 3.55 -0.95
N THR A 107 32.73 4.63 -1.73
CA THR A 107 32.65 6.01 -1.22
C THR A 107 31.29 6.63 -1.49
N VAL A 108 30.41 6.67 -0.50
CA VAL A 108 29.08 7.28 -0.60
C VAL A 108 29.15 8.76 -0.25
N ARG A 109 28.62 9.60 -1.12
CA ARG A 109 28.41 11.03 -0.88
C ARG A 109 26.98 11.29 -0.50
N VAL A 110 26.76 11.90 0.65
CA VAL A 110 25.46 12.32 1.17
C VAL A 110 25.35 13.84 1.14
N ILE A 111 24.25 14.36 0.60
CA ILE A 111 23.98 15.78 0.46
C ILE A 111 22.65 16.10 1.18
N PRO A 112 22.65 16.96 2.20
CA PRO A 112 21.41 17.46 2.79
C PRO A 112 20.67 18.36 1.79
N THR A 113 19.35 18.26 1.76
CA THR A 113 18.52 19.10 0.90
C THR A 113 17.80 20.17 1.72
N THR A 114 17.40 21.25 1.04
CA THR A 114 16.49 22.26 1.62
C THR A 114 15.05 21.74 1.73
N THR A 115 14.71 20.65 1.06
CA THR A 115 13.35 20.09 1.03
C THR A 115 13.07 19.30 2.30
N ILE A 116 11.87 19.46 2.86
CA ILE A 116 11.49 18.84 4.13
C ILE A 116 10.52 17.67 3.88
N CYS A 117 10.66 16.58 4.65
CA CYS A 117 9.72 15.46 4.64
C CYS A 117 8.28 15.98 4.83
N ALA A 118 7.36 15.44 4.04
CA ALA A 118 5.95 15.76 4.16
C ALA A 118 5.33 15.21 5.46
N PRO A 119 4.19 15.76 5.93
CA PRO A 119 3.37 15.13 6.95
C PRO A 119 3.01 13.70 6.57
N ASN A 120 3.03 12.80 7.56
CA ASN A 120 2.63 11.41 7.43
C ASN A 120 1.30 11.16 8.14
N GLY A 121 0.69 10.00 7.86
CA GLY A 121 -0.52 9.57 8.57
C GLY A 121 -1.75 10.44 8.29
N LEU A 122 -1.78 11.16 7.16
CA LEU A 122 -2.97 11.92 6.79
C LEU A 122 -4.16 10.97 6.63
N ALA A 123 -5.19 11.23 7.41
CA ALA A 123 -6.47 10.54 7.35
C ALA A 123 -7.58 11.58 7.13
N ALA A 124 -8.61 11.17 6.39
CA ALA A 124 -9.82 11.93 6.17
C ALA A 124 -11.01 11.08 6.63
N VAL A 125 -11.92 11.68 7.38
CA VAL A 125 -13.09 11.01 7.97
C VAL A 125 -14.31 11.92 7.83
N ASP A 126 -15.35 11.45 7.14
CA ASP A 126 -16.67 12.09 7.06
C ASP A 126 -17.25 12.21 8.47
N ASN A 127 -17.72 13.41 8.79
CA ASN A 127 -18.31 13.73 10.08
C ASN A 127 -19.82 14.05 9.96
N GLY A 128 -20.42 13.75 8.81
CA GLY A 128 -21.77 14.18 8.46
C GLY A 128 -21.87 15.70 8.26
N SER A 129 -23.08 16.23 8.09
CA SER A 129 -23.32 17.68 7.98
C SER A 129 -22.51 18.40 6.88
N ALA A 130 -22.22 17.73 5.76
CA ALA A 130 -21.38 18.28 4.70
C ALA A 130 -19.96 18.65 5.20
N GLN A 131 -19.34 17.78 6.00
CA GLN A 131 -18.04 18.02 6.63
C GLN A 131 -17.14 16.78 6.60
N ILE A 132 -15.85 16.99 6.31
CA ILE A 132 -14.79 15.97 6.46
C ILE A 132 -13.73 16.50 7.44
N ASN A 133 -13.43 15.70 8.45
CA ASN A 133 -12.36 15.96 9.41
C ASN A 133 -11.06 15.29 8.96
N LEU A 134 -9.97 16.04 9.05
CA LEU A 134 -8.63 15.62 8.68
C LEU A 134 -7.74 15.55 9.93
N THR A 135 -6.91 14.52 10.02
CA THR A 135 -5.90 14.35 11.06
C THR A 135 -4.60 13.83 10.47
N TRP A 136 -3.45 14.21 11.02
CA TRP A 136 -2.14 13.71 10.59
C TRP A 136 -1.12 13.75 11.74
N ASP A 137 0.07 13.17 11.51
CA ASP A 137 1.17 13.22 12.47
C ASP A 137 1.80 14.61 12.52
N ALA A 138 1.97 15.17 13.72
CA ALA A 138 2.64 16.45 13.90
C ALA A 138 4.10 16.39 13.42
N ALA A 139 4.54 17.42 12.70
CA ALA A 139 5.87 17.52 12.14
C ALA A 139 6.75 18.38 13.04
N ALA A 140 7.95 17.91 13.37
CA ALA A 140 8.88 18.68 14.19
C ALA A 140 9.28 19.98 13.48
N GLY A 141 9.15 21.12 14.15
CA GLY A 141 9.41 22.45 13.58
C GLY A 141 8.25 23.03 12.77
N ALA A 142 7.11 22.35 12.67
CA ALA A 142 5.91 22.90 12.05
C ALA A 142 5.42 24.14 12.81
N SER A 143 5.25 25.24 12.09
CA SER A 143 4.56 26.43 12.60
C SER A 143 3.06 26.36 12.30
N THR A 144 2.70 26.01 11.07
CA THR A 144 1.32 25.74 10.66
C THR A 144 1.28 24.66 9.57
N TYR A 145 0.10 24.31 9.10
CA TYR A 145 -0.16 23.40 8.02
C TYR A 145 -1.05 24.07 6.98
N ASN A 146 -0.76 23.86 5.71
CA ASN A 146 -1.61 24.24 4.59
C ASN A 146 -2.39 23.00 4.12
N ILE A 147 -3.72 23.11 4.08
CA ILE A 147 -4.62 22.03 3.70
C ILE A 147 -5.11 22.28 2.29
N TYR A 148 -4.92 21.28 1.44
CA TYR A 148 -5.31 21.34 0.05
C TYR A 148 -6.36 20.27 -0.26
N ARG A 149 -7.31 20.62 -1.12
CA ARG A 149 -8.41 19.75 -1.55
C ARG A 149 -8.48 19.64 -3.06
N SER A 150 -8.86 18.48 -3.55
CA SER A 150 -9.22 18.19 -4.94
C SER A 150 -10.52 17.39 -4.98
N ALA A 151 -11.31 17.53 -6.05
CA ALA A 151 -12.45 16.66 -6.33
C ALA A 151 -12.03 15.36 -7.06
N THR A 152 -10.77 15.27 -7.48
CA THR A 152 -10.23 14.17 -8.27
C THR A 152 -8.94 13.65 -7.65
N SER A 153 -8.82 12.33 -7.46
CA SER A 153 -7.59 11.68 -6.98
C SER A 153 -6.42 12.03 -7.89
N GLY A 154 -5.29 12.45 -7.32
CA GLY A 154 -4.11 12.87 -8.09
C GLY A 154 -4.30 14.12 -8.95
N GLY A 155 -5.46 14.79 -8.87
CA GLY A 155 -5.79 15.98 -9.65
C GLY A 155 -5.09 17.25 -9.16
N THR A 156 -5.56 18.40 -9.63
CA THR A 156 -5.07 19.70 -9.14
C THR A 156 -5.65 20.00 -7.76
N PHE A 157 -4.76 20.20 -6.79
CA PHE A 157 -5.10 20.50 -5.41
C PHE A 157 -5.12 22.02 -5.16
N SER A 158 -6.22 22.54 -4.64
CA SER A 158 -6.39 23.95 -4.26
C SER A 158 -6.25 24.12 -2.75
N LEU A 159 -5.57 25.18 -2.31
CA LEU A 159 -5.49 25.53 -0.88
C LEU A 159 -6.88 25.92 -0.38
N ILE A 160 -7.38 25.23 0.65
CA ILE A 160 -8.69 25.50 1.24
C ILE A 160 -8.62 26.13 2.63
N GLY A 161 -7.46 26.05 3.28
CA GLY A 161 -7.26 26.64 4.59
C GLY A 161 -5.90 26.30 5.18
N SER A 162 -5.68 26.78 6.40
CA SER A 162 -4.52 26.44 7.21
C SER A 162 -4.93 26.04 8.61
N SER A 163 -4.04 25.32 9.31
CA SER A 163 -4.23 24.92 10.70
C SER A 163 -2.95 25.05 11.49
N ALA A 164 -3.05 25.53 12.73
CA ALA A 164 -1.93 25.51 13.68
C ALA A 164 -1.79 24.13 14.38
N SER A 165 -2.82 23.29 14.32
CA SER A 165 -2.83 21.94 14.88
C SER A 165 -2.72 20.89 13.77
N ALA A 166 -2.32 19.67 14.13
CA ALA A 166 -2.24 18.55 13.19
C ALA A 166 -3.62 17.94 12.84
N SER A 167 -4.60 18.82 12.66
CA SER A 167 -5.99 18.50 12.35
C SER A 167 -6.66 19.67 11.64
N TYR A 168 -7.65 19.39 10.80
CA TYR A 168 -8.45 20.41 10.12
C TYR A 168 -9.86 19.91 9.86
N SER A 169 -10.84 20.79 9.94
CA SER A 169 -12.25 20.48 9.68
C SER A 169 -12.68 21.22 8.41
N ASP A 170 -12.92 20.48 7.33
CA ASP A 170 -13.43 21.03 6.08
C ASP A 170 -14.96 20.94 6.04
N THR A 171 -15.63 22.10 6.08
CA THR A 171 -17.10 22.22 6.20
C THR A 171 -17.73 22.81 4.94
N GLY A 172 -19.04 22.60 4.76
CA GLY A 172 -19.79 23.20 3.64
C GLY A 172 -19.55 22.48 2.32
N LEU A 173 -19.25 21.19 2.40
CA LEU A 173 -19.00 20.31 1.27
C LEU A 173 -20.29 19.93 0.54
N THR A 174 -20.17 19.61 -0.74
CA THR A 174 -21.28 18.97 -1.44
C THR A 174 -21.44 17.56 -0.92
N TRP A 175 -22.68 17.14 -0.69
CA TRP A 175 -23.02 15.78 -0.28
C TRP A 175 -22.74 14.75 -1.38
N SER A 176 -22.63 13.48 -1.02
CA SER A 176 -22.30 12.38 -1.96
C SER A 176 -21.07 12.65 -2.82
N THR A 177 -20.13 13.46 -2.33
CA THR A 177 -18.99 13.91 -3.13
C THR A 177 -17.71 13.48 -2.45
N THR A 178 -16.86 12.76 -3.21
CA THR A 178 -15.53 12.39 -2.75
C THR A 178 -14.60 13.58 -2.84
N TYR A 179 -13.92 13.88 -1.74
CA TYR A 179 -12.89 14.89 -1.69
C TYR A 179 -11.56 14.25 -1.31
N TYR A 180 -10.51 14.68 -2.01
CA TYR A 180 -9.14 14.24 -1.81
C TYR A 180 -8.37 15.36 -1.14
N TYR A 181 -7.53 15.01 -0.18
CA TYR A 181 -6.79 15.95 0.65
C TYR A 181 -5.31 15.66 0.65
N LYS A 182 -4.52 16.73 0.65
CA LYS A 182 -3.08 16.72 0.89
C LYS A 182 -2.72 17.85 1.83
N VAL A 183 -1.70 17.63 2.65
CA VAL A 183 -1.24 18.62 3.62
C VAL A 183 0.23 18.93 3.36
N LYS A 184 0.60 20.20 3.48
CA LYS A 184 1.98 20.64 3.58
C LYS A 184 2.24 21.23 4.96
N THR A 185 3.40 20.95 5.52
CA THR A 185 3.90 21.69 6.68
C THR A 185 4.42 23.04 6.23
N VAL A 186 4.13 24.08 7.02
CA VAL A 186 4.72 25.41 6.93
C VAL A 186 5.64 25.61 8.12
N PHE A 187 6.91 25.90 7.86
CA PHE A 187 7.93 26.11 8.89
C PHE A 187 8.06 27.59 9.27
N ALA A 188 8.77 27.88 10.36
CA ALA A 188 8.91 29.24 10.88
C ALA A 188 9.61 30.21 9.89
N ASN A 189 10.47 29.66 9.04
CA ASN A 189 11.14 30.37 7.95
C ASN A 189 10.29 30.44 6.66
N ALA A 190 9.02 30.06 6.72
CA ALA A 190 8.07 29.96 5.61
C ALA A 190 8.37 28.88 4.56
N ASP A 191 9.34 28.01 4.78
CA ASP A 191 9.55 26.85 3.91
C ASP A 191 8.33 25.92 3.93
N LEU A 192 8.08 25.28 2.79
CA LEU A 192 7.01 24.31 2.62
C LEU A 192 7.59 22.92 2.40
N SER A 193 7.03 21.91 3.06
CA SER A 193 7.31 20.52 2.74
C SER A 193 6.76 20.15 1.35
N LEU A 194 7.12 18.95 0.89
CA LEU A 194 6.32 18.26 -0.13
C LEU A 194 4.90 17.98 0.39
N TYR A 195 3.99 17.64 -0.52
CA TYR A 195 2.68 17.15 -0.12
C TYR A 195 2.80 15.83 0.64
N SER A 196 1.95 15.65 1.64
CA SER A 196 1.69 14.35 2.24
C SER A 196 1.21 13.34 1.19
N SER A 197 1.14 12.07 1.59
CA SER A 197 0.26 11.12 0.91
C SER A 197 -1.16 11.69 0.82
N GLU A 198 -1.86 11.32 -0.25
CA GLU A 198 -3.26 11.68 -0.41
C GLU A 198 -4.12 10.88 0.56
N ALA A 199 -5.07 11.56 1.21
CA ALA A 199 -6.19 10.93 1.90
C ALA A 199 -7.48 11.34 1.22
N TYR A 200 -8.56 10.59 1.39
CA TYR A 200 -9.85 10.96 0.84
C TYR A 200 -10.97 10.44 1.72
N ASP A 201 -12.11 11.09 1.61
CA ASP A 201 -13.37 10.50 2.05
C ASP A 201 -14.53 11.02 1.19
N THR A 202 -15.66 10.35 1.25
CA THR A 202 -16.89 10.71 0.57
C THR A 202 -17.90 11.23 1.57
N THR A 203 -18.33 12.47 1.38
CA THR A 203 -19.43 13.03 2.19
C THR A 203 -20.68 12.17 2.05
N ALA A 204 -21.40 11.98 3.15
CA ALA A 204 -22.69 11.29 3.13
C ALA A 204 -23.66 11.93 2.10
N PRO A 205 -24.66 11.19 1.57
CA PRO A 205 -25.68 11.75 0.69
C PRO A 205 -26.55 12.83 1.33
N TYR A 206 -26.99 13.80 0.52
CA TYR A 206 -27.99 14.78 0.93
C TYR A 206 -29.34 14.08 0.93
N LEU A 207 -29.87 13.78 2.11
CA LEU A 207 -31.15 13.07 2.21
C LEU A 207 -32.39 13.98 2.11
N GLY A 208 -32.22 15.26 1.76
CA GLY A 208 -33.31 16.14 1.34
C GLY A 208 -34.39 16.39 2.39
N GLY A 209 -34.25 17.46 3.16
CA GLY A 209 -35.36 18.07 3.88
C GLY A 209 -35.82 19.34 3.17
N GLY A 210 -36.84 19.26 2.32
CA GLY A 210 -37.54 20.45 1.84
C GLY A 210 -38.43 21.02 2.94
N GLY A 211 -38.10 22.22 3.43
CA GLY A 211 -39.00 23.07 4.23
C GLY A 211 -38.95 22.79 5.74
N GLY A 212 -38.61 23.83 6.52
CA GLY A 212 -38.27 23.73 7.94
C GLY A 212 -39.39 23.21 8.86
N GLY A 213 -38.97 22.47 9.88
CA GLY A 213 -39.81 22.04 10.99
C GLY A 213 -39.30 20.78 11.70
N GLY A 214 -38.10 20.84 12.30
CA GLY A 214 -37.68 19.93 13.38
C GLY A 214 -37.88 18.42 13.16
N GLY A 215 -37.52 17.89 12.00
CA GLY A 215 -37.49 16.45 11.76
C GLY A 215 -36.32 15.80 12.53
N ASP A 216 -36.53 14.58 13.00
CA ASP A 216 -35.52 13.80 13.74
C ASP A 216 -34.23 13.66 12.92
N ILE A 217 -33.12 14.09 13.51
CA ILE A 217 -31.77 14.04 12.93
C ILE A 217 -30.84 13.10 13.71
N SER A 218 -31.32 12.49 14.80
CA SER A 218 -30.54 11.54 15.57
C SER A 218 -30.60 10.17 14.93
N ALA A 219 -29.45 9.54 14.76
CA ALA A 219 -29.41 8.13 14.39
C ALA A 219 -29.80 7.23 15.57
N PRO A 220 -30.37 6.03 15.31
CA PRO A 220 -30.65 5.07 16.37
C PRO A 220 -29.39 4.73 17.17
N SER A 221 -29.40 5.04 18.46
CA SER A 221 -28.37 4.68 19.45
C SER A 221 -28.44 3.19 19.78
N VAL A 222 -27.41 2.42 19.46
CA VAL A 222 -27.31 0.98 19.71
C VAL A 222 -26.65 0.73 21.06
N SER A 223 -27.26 -0.15 21.84
CA SER A 223 -26.72 -0.60 23.13
C SER A 223 -27.03 -2.08 23.38
N GLY A 224 -26.37 -2.66 24.39
CA GLY A 224 -26.60 -4.06 24.76
C GLY A 224 -26.18 -5.08 23.69
N ILE A 225 -25.11 -4.81 22.94
CA ILE A 225 -24.60 -5.73 21.93
C ILE A 225 -24.03 -6.98 22.62
N VAL A 226 -24.63 -8.14 22.37
CA VAL A 226 -24.21 -9.45 22.90
C VAL A 226 -24.10 -10.47 21.78
N ALA A 227 -22.96 -11.17 21.72
CA ALA A 227 -22.72 -12.29 20.81
C ALA A 227 -22.88 -13.62 21.56
N THR A 228 -23.85 -14.45 21.16
CA THR A 228 -23.97 -15.84 21.61
C THR A 228 -23.42 -16.74 20.52
N VAL A 229 -22.29 -17.38 20.79
CA VAL A 229 -21.51 -18.13 19.79
C VAL A 229 -21.78 -19.63 19.86
N GLY A 230 -21.78 -20.27 18.69
CA GLY A 230 -21.72 -21.72 18.52
C GLY A 230 -20.56 -22.11 17.59
N ASP A 231 -20.45 -23.38 17.25
CA ASP A 231 -19.27 -23.89 16.51
C ASP A 231 -19.19 -23.36 15.08
N THR A 232 -20.32 -23.15 14.43
CA THR A 232 -20.41 -22.63 13.05
C THR A 232 -21.44 -21.52 12.90
N THR A 233 -21.89 -20.97 14.03
CA THR A 233 -22.95 -19.96 14.09
C THR A 233 -22.63 -18.91 15.15
N ALA A 234 -23.22 -17.73 15.02
CA ALA A 234 -23.22 -16.72 16.07
C ALA A 234 -24.52 -15.92 15.98
N THR A 235 -25.26 -15.86 17.08
CA THR A 235 -26.43 -14.97 17.19
C THR A 235 -26.00 -13.69 17.88
N ILE A 236 -26.10 -12.57 17.17
CA ILE A 236 -25.81 -11.23 17.71
C ILE A 236 -27.14 -10.56 18.04
N THR A 237 -27.26 -10.07 19.26
CA THR A 237 -28.43 -9.34 19.75
C THR A 237 -28.02 -7.94 20.20
N TRP A 238 -28.91 -6.96 20.00
CA TRP A 238 -28.72 -5.59 20.47
C TRP A 238 -30.07 -4.88 20.55
N THR A 239 -30.06 -3.70 21.17
CA THR A 239 -31.23 -2.82 21.23
C THR A 239 -30.90 -1.46 20.63
N THR A 240 -31.93 -0.76 20.18
CA THR A 240 -31.88 0.65 19.76
C THR A 240 -32.81 1.49 20.63
N ASN A 241 -32.44 2.75 20.88
CA ASN A 241 -33.28 3.72 21.60
C ASN A 241 -34.59 4.06 20.86
N GLU A 242 -34.67 3.75 19.57
CA GLU A 242 -35.84 3.95 18.71
C GLU A 242 -35.99 2.81 17.69
N ALA A 243 -37.14 2.74 17.02
CA ALA A 243 -37.41 1.67 16.06
C ALA A 243 -36.54 1.83 14.80
N SER A 244 -35.75 0.80 14.46
CA SER A 244 -34.83 0.84 13.33
C SER A 244 -34.87 -0.43 12.48
N LEU A 245 -34.54 -0.33 11.20
CA LEU A 245 -34.00 -1.44 10.42
C LEU A 245 -32.51 -1.56 10.73
N SER A 246 -32.02 -2.77 10.96
CA SER A 246 -30.64 -2.96 11.38
C SER A 246 -29.96 -4.08 10.63
N TRP A 247 -28.64 -4.01 10.53
CA TRP A 247 -27.85 -5.02 9.86
C TRP A 247 -26.47 -5.17 10.48
N LEU A 248 -25.90 -6.35 10.29
CA LEU A 248 -24.52 -6.68 10.63
C LEU A 248 -23.70 -6.67 9.35
N VAL A 249 -22.52 -6.07 9.42
CA VAL A 249 -21.40 -6.39 8.54
C VAL A 249 -20.39 -7.19 9.36
N TYR A 250 -19.86 -8.28 8.80
CA TYR A 250 -18.91 -9.15 9.50
C TYR A 250 -17.90 -9.79 8.56
N GLY A 251 -16.77 -10.24 9.11
CA GLY A 251 -15.69 -10.90 8.37
C GLY A 251 -14.53 -11.31 9.26
N LEU A 252 -13.47 -11.84 8.67
CA LEU A 252 -12.26 -12.24 9.42
C LEU A 252 -11.37 -11.04 9.81
N THR A 253 -11.66 -9.85 9.27
CA THR A 253 -10.95 -8.59 9.53
C THR A 253 -11.94 -7.43 9.59
N THR A 254 -11.48 -6.25 10.00
CA THR A 254 -12.25 -5.00 10.03
C THR A 254 -12.65 -4.46 8.65
N ALA A 255 -12.13 -5.04 7.57
CA ALA A 255 -12.64 -4.79 6.22
C ALA A 255 -14.03 -5.41 6.00
N TYR A 256 -14.42 -6.34 6.88
CA TYR A 256 -15.61 -7.18 6.77
C TYR A 256 -15.69 -7.84 5.37
N GLY A 257 -16.84 -8.39 5.01
CA GLY A 257 -17.02 -9.02 3.70
C GLY A 257 -18.34 -9.76 3.52
N SER A 258 -19.13 -9.84 4.59
CA SER A 258 -20.47 -10.40 4.59
C SER A 258 -21.44 -9.48 5.31
N GLU A 259 -22.72 -9.55 4.93
CA GLU A 259 -23.79 -8.79 5.57
C GLU A 259 -25.02 -9.65 5.87
N GLN A 260 -25.75 -9.31 6.92
CA GLN A 260 -27.07 -9.85 7.27
C GLN A 260 -27.97 -8.73 7.80
N LYS A 261 -29.26 -8.73 7.47
CA LYS A 261 -30.17 -7.59 7.72
C LYS A 261 -31.49 -8.04 8.35
N THR A 262 -32.06 -7.21 9.22
CA THR A 262 -33.46 -7.32 9.63
C THR A 262 -34.37 -6.77 8.52
N THR A 263 -35.63 -7.19 8.53
CA THR A 263 -36.64 -6.78 7.53
C THR A 263 -37.76 -5.94 8.12
N THR A 264 -37.77 -5.73 9.44
CA THR A 264 -38.80 -5.00 10.16
C THR A 264 -38.17 -4.01 11.13
N TYR A 265 -38.84 -2.87 11.32
CA TYR A 265 -38.44 -1.87 12.30
C TYR A 265 -38.74 -2.38 13.71
N ALA A 266 -37.70 -2.43 14.55
CA ALA A 266 -37.82 -2.85 15.94
C ALA A 266 -36.84 -2.07 16.82
N THR A 267 -37.04 -2.12 18.13
CA THR A 267 -36.09 -1.62 19.14
C THR A 267 -35.22 -2.73 19.73
N SER A 268 -35.57 -3.99 19.46
CA SER A 268 -34.82 -5.18 19.86
C SER A 268 -34.51 -6.00 18.61
N HIS A 269 -33.23 -6.33 18.43
CA HIS A 269 -32.71 -6.94 17.21
C HIS A 269 -31.99 -8.22 17.52
N SER A 270 -32.12 -9.19 16.60
CA SER A 270 -31.42 -10.45 16.65
C SER A 270 -31.12 -10.91 15.22
N LEU A 271 -29.85 -11.16 14.91
CA LEU A 271 -29.43 -11.76 13.65
C LEU A 271 -28.55 -12.98 13.92
N ASN A 272 -28.90 -14.09 13.28
CA ASN A 272 -28.16 -15.34 13.35
C ASN A 272 -27.23 -15.47 12.14
N LEU A 273 -25.93 -15.51 12.40
CA LEU A 273 -24.89 -15.78 11.42
C LEU A 273 -24.67 -17.29 11.33
N THR A 274 -24.61 -17.83 10.12
CA THR A 274 -24.41 -19.26 9.86
C THR A 274 -23.26 -19.50 8.89
N GLY A 275 -22.69 -20.70 8.90
CA GLY A 275 -21.60 -21.07 7.98
C GLY A 275 -20.25 -20.50 8.39
N LEU A 276 -20.08 -20.18 9.67
CA LEU A 276 -18.81 -19.72 10.23
C LEU A 276 -17.86 -20.92 10.44
N SER A 277 -16.56 -20.65 10.44
CA SER A 277 -15.54 -21.65 10.79
C SER A 277 -15.41 -21.78 12.31
N ALA A 278 -15.24 -22.98 12.83
CA ALA A 278 -15.07 -23.25 14.27
C ALA A 278 -13.73 -22.72 14.80
N GLY A 279 -13.71 -22.30 16.08
CA GLY A 279 -12.53 -21.75 16.75
C GLY A 279 -11.92 -20.52 16.06
N THR A 280 -12.73 -19.72 15.35
CA THR A 280 -12.27 -18.63 14.49
C THR A 280 -12.76 -17.28 14.99
N THR A 281 -11.87 -16.28 15.04
CA THR A 281 -12.21 -14.90 15.38
C THR A 281 -12.85 -14.19 14.20
N TYR A 282 -13.99 -13.55 14.44
CA TYR A 282 -14.68 -12.68 13.47
C TYR A 282 -14.79 -11.26 14.02
N HIS A 283 -14.61 -10.29 13.13
CA HIS A 283 -14.91 -8.88 13.31
C HIS A 283 -16.32 -8.58 12.81
N TYR A 284 -17.06 -7.73 13.52
CA TYR A 284 -18.38 -7.31 13.11
C TYR A 284 -18.73 -5.89 13.58
N GLN A 285 -19.62 -5.24 12.83
CA GLN A 285 -20.19 -3.94 13.16
C GLN A 285 -21.70 -3.98 12.96
N VAL A 286 -22.42 -3.40 13.93
CA VAL A 286 -23.86 -3.16 13.84
C VAL A 286 -24.10 -1.83 13.14
N LYS A 287 -25.10 -1.79 12.26
CA LYS A 287 -25.63 -0.57 11.65
C LYS A 287 -27.15 -0.55 11.83
N SER A 288 -27.70 0.62 12.09
CA SER A 288 -29.14 0.82 12.32
C SER A 288 -29.62 2.07 11.61
N LYS A 289 -30.81 2.00 11.02
CA LYS A 289 -31.49 3.06 10.30
C LYS A 289 -32.91 3.26 10.84
N ASP A 290 -33.24 4.43 11.35
CA ASP A 290 -34.62 4.76 11.75
C ASP A 290 -35.56 4.95 10.54
N SER A 291 -36.84 5.20 10.81
CA SER A 291 -37.84 5.45 9.77
C SER A 291 -37.63 6.78 9.01
N THR A 292 -36.89 7.72 9.61
CA THR A 292 -36.54 9.03 9.06
C THR A 292 -35.27 9.00 8.19
N GLY A 293 -34.55 7.89 8.21
CA GLY A 293 -33.40 7.60 7.40
C GLY A 293 -32.03 7.86 8.04
N ASN A 294 -31.97 8.24 9.32
CA ASN A 294 -30.71 8.47 10.03
C ASN A 294 -30.02 7.13 10.29
N ILE A 295 -28.74 7.02 9.89
CA ILE A 295 -27.97 5.78 9.99
C ILE A 295 -26.87 5.92 11.05
N GLY A 296 -26.93 5.06 12.07
CA GLY A 296 -25.88 4.91 13.06
C GLY A 296 -24.99 3.72 12.73
N SER A 297 -23.67 3.89 12.83
CA SER A 297 -22.69 2.80 12.72
C SER A 297 -21.87 2.72 14.00
N TYR A 298 -21.65 1.50 14.51
CA TYR A 298 -21.02 1.27 15.80
C TYR A 298 -19.60 0.75 15.65
N THR A 299 -18.71 1.05 16.60
CA THR A 299 -17.32 0.59 16.54
C THR A 299 -17.22 -0.92 16.34
N ASP A 300 -16.16 -1.35 15.66
CA ASP A 300 -15.83 -2.77 15.49
C ASP A 300 -15.89 -3.53 16.82
N LYS A 301 -16.42 -4.76 16.76
CA LYS A 301 -16.48 -5.74 17.84
C LYS A 301 -16.00 -7.07 17.31
N THR A 302 -15.56 -7.94 18.21
CA THR A 302 -15.15 -9.30 17.84
C THR A 302 -15.90 -10.35 18.63
N PHE A 303 -16.03 -11.54 18.03
CA PHE A 303 -16.42 -12.78 18.72
C PHE A 303 -15.57 -13.94 18.19
N VAL A 304 -15.48 -15.03 18.96
CA VAL A 304 -14.80 -16.26 18.56
C VAL A 304 -15.81 -17.39 18.56
N THR A 305 -15.96 -18.10 17.45
CA THR A 305 -16.83 -19.30 17.39
C THR A 305 -16.30 -20.39 18.31
N THR A 306 -17.20 -21.19 18.86
CA THR A 306 -16.82 -22.34 19.70
C THR A 306 -16.31 -23.49 18.86
N GLY A 307 -15.98 -24.61 19.49
CA GLY A 307 -15.43 -25.78 18.83
C GLY A 307 -13.94 -25.64 18.54
N THR A 308 -13.32 -26.76 18.17
CA THR A 308 -11.91 -26.78 17.75
C THR A 308 -11.87 -26.56 16.24
N PRO A 309 -10.93 -25.75 15.71
CA PRO A 309 -10.71 -25.70 14.27
C PRO A 309 -10.53 -27.12 13.77
N THR A 310 -11.31 -27.55 12.78
CA THR A 310 -11.17 -28.88 12.19
C THR A 310 -9.83 -28.94 11.47
N THR A 311 -8.77 -29.32 12.18
CA THR A 311 -7.54 -29.80 11.54
C THR A 311 -7.89 -31.14 10.92
N THR A 312 -8.18 -31.12 9.61
CA THR A 312 -8.14 -32.34 8.82
C THR A 312 -6.69 -32.82 8.82
N THR A 313 -6.35 -33.74 9.72
CA THR A 313 -5.17 -34.59 9.57
C THR A 313 -5.24 -35.24 8.19
N PRO A 314 -4.22 -35.09 7.32
CA PRO A 314 -4.24 -35.69 6.01
C PRO A 314 -4.15 -37.21 6.15
N ILE A 315 -5.31 -37.88 6.16
CA ILE A 315 -5.37 -39.30 5.84
C ILE A 315 -4.85 -39.47 4.42
N THR A 316 -3.86 -40.33 4.23
CA THR A 316 -3.27 -40.63 2.93
C THR A 316 -4.16 -41.68 2.24
N PRO A 317 -4.94 -41.35 1.19
CA PRO A 317 -5.63 -42.36 0.41
C PRO A 317 -4.74 -42.72 -0.78
N THR A 318 -4.42 -44.00 -0.90
CA THR A 318 -3.88 -44.55 -2.14
C THR A 318 -5.01 -44.63 -3.18
N VAL A 319 -4.66 -44.44 -4.46
CA VAL A 319 -5.36 -44.87 -5.70
C VAL A 319 -5.94 -43.75 -6.59
N THR A 320 -5.23 -43.60 -7.73
CA THR A 320 -5.65 -43.48 -9.16
C THR A 320 -6.63 -42.40 -9.63
N ILE A 321 -6.20 -41.73 -10.70
CA ILE A 321 -6.66 -40.47 -11.29
C ILE A 321 -7.91 -40.63 -12.18
N ALA A 322 -8.89 -39.71 -12.06
CA ALA A 322 -9.64 -39.09 -13.18
C ALA A 322 -10.45 -37.82 -12.77
N THR A 323 -9.99 -36.66 -13.27
CA THR A 323 -10.63 -35.39 -13.68
C THR A 323 -11.91 -34.77 -13.04
N THR A 324 -11.81 -33.43 -12.86
CA THR A 324 -12.81 -32.32 -12.85
C THR A 324 -13.39 -31.81 -11.51
N GLY A 325 -13.25 -30.49 -11.25
CA GLY A 325 -14.09 -29.71 -10.30
C GLY A 325 -13.35 -28.99 -9.17
N ALA A 326 -13.51 -27.67 -9.09
CA ALA A 326 -12.78 -26.68 -8.28
C ALA A 326 -12.84 -26.80 -6.73
N LEU A 327 -11.83 -26.24 -6.05
CA LEU A 327 -11.90 -25.74 -4.66
C LEU A 327 -11.24 -24.36 -4.55
N ALA A 328 -11.88 -23.49 -3.74
CA ALA A 328 -11.52 -22.11 -3.43
C ALA A 328 -10.60 -22.03 -2.16
N PRO A 329 -10.31 -20.82 -1.65
CA PRO A 329 -8.96 -20.28 -1.47
C PRO A 329 -8.25 -20.74 -0.18
N ALA A 330 -6.92 -20.84 -0.23
CA ALA A 330 -6.08 -21.03 0.95
C ALA A 330 -5.23 -19.77 1.21
N SER A 331 -5.26 -19.33 2.46
CA SER A 331 -4.47 -18.24 3.05
C SER A 331 -2.96 -18.55 3.03
N ALA A 332 -2.14 -17.50 2.92
CA ALA A 332 -0.70 -17.58 2.77
C ALA A 332 0.03 -17.65 4.12
N THR A 333 0.56 -18.82 4.46
CA THR A 333 1.83 -18.92 5.22
C THR A 333 2.63 -20.21 4.92
N ASN A 334 2.10 -21.08 4.06
CA ASN A 334 2.87 -22.06 3.30
C ASN A 334 2.08 -22.26 2.00
N LYS A 335 2.67 -21.99 0.84
CA LYS A 335 1.96 -22.20 -0.44
C LYS A 335 1.85 -23.72 -0.72
N THR A 336 0.99 -24.43 -0.03
CA THR A 336 0.64 -25.80 -0.39
C THR A 336 -0.25 -25.74 -1.64
N GLY A 337 0.08 -26.46 -2.71
CA GLY A 337 -0.76 -26.57 -3.92
C GLY A 337 -0.20 -26.02 -5.23
N TYR A 338 1.09 -25.69 -5.30
CA TYR A 338 1.78 -25.39 -6.57
C TYR A 338 2.81 -26.46 -6.95
N THR A 339 3.23 -26.50 -8.22
CA THR A 339 4.34 -27.33 -8.70
C THR A 339 5.27 -26.50 -9.57
N LEU A 340 6.59 -26.67 -9.42
CA LEU A 340 7.56 -26.06 -10.32
C LEU A 340 7.84 -26.99 -11.49
N MET A 341 7.71 -26.47 -12.70
CA MET A 341 7.98 -27.24 -13.92
C MET A 341 8.93 -26.49 -14.86
N LYS A 342 9.81 -27.24 -15.51
CA LYS A 342 10.59 -26.77 -16.67
C LYS A 342 10.48 -27.78 -17.81
N ALA A 343 10.59 -27.31 -19.04
CA ALA A 343 10.68 -28.21 -20.19
C ALA A 343 12.08 -28.82 -20.28
N THR A 344 12.19 -30.07 -20.75
CA THR A 344 13.47 -30.69 -21.09
C THR A 344 14.25 -29.78 -22.04
N GLY A 345 15.48 -29.41 -21.66
CA GLY A 345 16.33 -28.52 -22.45
C GLY A 345 16.03 -27.02 -22.32
N SER A 346 15.06 -26.62 -21.49
CA SER A 346 14.77 -25.21 -21.20
C SER A 346 15.23 -24.83 -19.79
N ASN A 347 15.67 -23.57 -19.65
CA ASN A 347 15.97 -22.95 -18.37
C ASN A 347 14.76 -22.21 -17.77
N ASP A 348 13.66 -22.08 -18.51
CA ASP A 348 12.46 -21.40 -18.05
C ASP A 348 11.73 -22.27 -17.03
N VAL A 349 11.56 -21.71 -15.82
CA VAL A 349 10.80 -22.34 -14.74
C VAL A 349 9.43 -21.70 -14.65
N TYR A 350 8.41 -22.53 -14.43
CA TYR A 350 7.02 -22.11 -14.29
C TYR A 350 6.47 -22.59 -12.96
N VAL A 351 5.69 -21.72 -12.31
CA VAL A 351 4.78 -22.10 -11.22
C VAL A 351 3.50 -22.60 -11.83
N ILE A 352 3.12 -23.83 -11.51
CA ILE A 352 1.84 -24.42 -11.87
C ILE A 352 0.93 -24.35 -10.65
N GLN A 353 -0.16 -23.59 -10.76
CA GLN A 353 -1.14 -23.42 -9.69
C GLN A 353 -2.53 -23.35 -10.33
N ASN A 354 -3.51 -24.08 -9.77
CA ASN A 354 -4.90 -24.11 -10.28
C ASN A 354 -5.01 -24.44 -11.78
N GLY A 355 -4.11 -25.28 -12.30
CA GLY A 355 -4.06 -25.65 -13.72
C GLY A 355 -3.52 -24.57 -14.66
N LEU A 356 -3.01 -23.46 -14.12
CA LEU A 356 -2.39 -22.37 -14.86
C LEU A 356 -0.88 -22.40 -14.65
N LYS A 357 -0.12 -22.04 -15.70
CA LYS A 357 1.33 -21.82 -15.62
C LYS A 357 1.66 -20.34 -15.58
N LEU A 358 2.47 -19.94 -14.60
CA LEU A 358 3.01 -18.59 -14.45
C LEU A 358 4.54 -18.64 -14.57
N PRO A 359 5.17 -17.84 -15.45
CA PRO A 359 6.63 -17.83 -15.60
C PRO A 359 7.32 -17.25 -14.37
N VAL A 360 8.42 -17.88 -13.95
CA VAL A 360 9.32 -17.35 -12.91
C VAL A 360 10.30 -16.39 -13.55
N ARG A 361 10.29 -15.12 -13.13
CA ARG A 361 11.08 -14.03 -13.75
C ARG A 361 12.33 -13.64 -12.97
N SER A 362 12.35 -13.88 -11.67
CA SER A 362 13.51 -13.64 -10.81
C SER A 362 13.57 -14.73 -9.77
N ILE A 363 14.69 -15.45 -9.73
CA ILE A 363 14.91 -16.55 -8.77
C ILE A 363 15.00 -16.03 -7.33
N ASP A 364 15.46 -14.80 -7.14
CA ASP A 364 15.58 -14.15 -5.82
C ASP A 364 14.20 -13.72 -5.30
N VAL A 365 13.39 -13.09 -6.15
CA VAL A 365 11.98 -12.77 -5.88
C VAL A 365 11.20 -14.05 -5.61
N PHE A 366 11.48 -15.10 -6.37
CA PHE A 366 10.84 -16.39 -6.26
C PHE A 366 11.18 -17.09 -4.93
N THR A 367 12.44 -17.08 -4.52
CA THR A 367 12.90 -17.69 -3.27
C THR A 367 12.39 -16.91 -2.06
N SER A 368 12.47 -15.58 -2.08
CA SER A 368 11.92 -14.70 -1.03
C SER A 368 10.40 -14.76 -0.90
N SER A 369 9.69 -15.19 -1.96
CA SER A 369 8.24 -15.39 -1.97
C SER A 369 7.76 -16.73 -1.38
N GLY A 370 8.67 -17.48 -0.75
CA GLY A 370 8.36 -18.76 -0.11
C GLY A 370 8.21 -19.94 -1.05
N TYR A 371 8.61 -19.81 -2.32
CA TYR A 371 8.54 -20.91 -3.31
C TYR A 371 9.75 -21.88 -3.25
N GLY A 372 10.56 -21.82 -2.19
CA GLY A 372 11.93 -22.32 -2.15
C GLY A 372 12.18 -23.75 -1.62
N SER A 373 11.16 -24.59 -1.42
CA SER A 373 11.34 -25.95 -0.87
C SER A 373 11.03 -27.10 -1.83
N ALA A 374 10.56 -26.83 -3.05
CA ALA A 374 10.18 -27.85 -4.03
C ALA A 374 11.26 -28.08 -5.12
N THR A 375 11.63 -29.34 -5.40
CA THR A 375 12.48 -29.68 -6.56
C THR A 375 11.74 -29.42 -7.88
N VAL A 376 12.34 -28.64 -8.78
CA VAL A 376 11.79 -28.34 -10.11
C VAL A 376 11.61 -29.64 -10.92
N LYS A 377 10.37 -29.93 -11.32
CA LYS A 377 10.05 -31.09 -12.16
C LYS A 377 10.42 -30.80 -13.61
N THR A 378 11.16 -31.70 -14.24
CA THR A 378 11.42 -31.64 -15.68
C THR A 378 10.35 -32.42 -16.42
N VAL A 379 9.67 -31.79 -17.36
CA VAL A 379 8.59 -32.37 -18.18
C VAL A 379 8.88 -32.17 -19.67
N SER A 380 8.17 -32.88 -20.55
CA SER A 380 8.30 -32.61 -21.99
C SER A 380 7.80 -31.22 -22.34
N ALA A 381 8.41 -30.58 -23.35
CA ALA A 381 7.98 -29.29 -23.86
C ALA A 381 6.50 -29.28 -24.28
N VAL A 382 6.01 -30.41 -24.82
CA VAL A 382 4.61 -30.61 -25.20
C VAL A 382 3.69 -30.55 -23.97
N SER A 383 4.04 -31.25 -22.89
CA SER A 383 3.24 -31.27 -21.66
C SER A 383 3.17 -29.90 -21.00
N LEU A 384 4.30 -29.17 -20.95
CA LEU A 384 4.33 -27.82 -20.40
C LEU A 384 3.59 -26.81 -21.29
N LYS A 385 3.63 -26.99 -22.61
CA LYS A 385 2.87 -26.15 -23.54
C LYS A 385 1.36 -26.34 -23.40
N ALA A 386 0.90 -27.54 -23.06
CA ALA A 386 -0.52 -27.86 -22.85
C ALA A 386 -1.12 -27.21 -21.60
N VAL A 387 -0.31 -26.85 -20.60
CA VAL A 387 -0.80 -26.09 -19.43
C VAL A 387 -1.14 -24.67 -19.87
N GLU A 388 -2.36 -24.23 -19.54
CA GLU A 388 -2.85 -22.89 -19.88
C GLU A 388 -2.01 -21.82 -19.17
N ALA A 389 -1.67 -20.73 -19.86
CA ALA A 389 -0.91 -19.65 -19.25
C ALA A 389 -1.79 -18.81 -18.31
N ALA A 390 -1.26 -18.43 -17.16
CA ALA A 390 -1.91 -17.48 -16.28
C ALA A 390 -2.03 -16.12 -17.01
N ALA A 391 -3.25 -15.73 -17.33
CA ALA A 391 -3.57 -14.45 -17.96
C ALA A 391 -4.01 -13.39 -16.94
N LEU A 392 -4.37 -13.82 -15.72
CA LEU A 392 -4.87 -12.94 -14.67
C LEU A 392 -4.14 -13.23 -13.36
N ILE A 393 -3.72 -12.18 -12.68
CA ILE A 393 -3.01 -12.25 -11.40
C ILE A 393 -3.57 -11.24 -10.41
N LYS A 394 -3.49 -11.56 -9.13
CA LYS A 394 -3.71 -10.62 -8.03
C LYS A 394 -2.81 -10.99 -6.85
N THR A 395 -2.70 -10.09 -5.88
CA THR A 395 -2.15 -10.47 -4.57
C THR A 395 -3.27 -10.90 -3.64
N ASP A 396 -2.89 -11.54 -2.54
CA ASP A 396 -3.78 -11.86 -1.43
C ASP A 396 -4.16 -10.60 -0.62
N GLU A 397 -3.25 -9.63 -0.53
CA GLU A 397 -3.44 -8.37 0.20
C GLU A 397 -4.15 -7.27 -0.60
N ASN A 398 -4.16 -7.35 -1.94
CA ASN A 398 -4.80 -6.35 -2.82
C ASN A 398 -5.86 -7.00 -3.72
N PRO A 399 -7.12 -6.53 -3.70
CA PRO A 399 -8.18 -7.04 -4.57
C PRO A 399 -8.00 -6.67 -6.06
N ASP A 400 -7.09 -5.76 -6.39
CA ASP A 400 -6.79 -5.36 -7.76
C ASP A 400 -6.39 -6.56 -8.62
N VAL A 401 -7.11 -6.74 -9.73
CA VAL A 401 -6.80 -7.78 -10.71
C VAL A 401 -5.99 -7.17 -11.84
N TYR A 402 -4.90 -7.84 -12.19
CA TYR A 402 -4.06 -7.47 -13.32
C TYR A 402 -4.15 -8.52 -14.40
N ARG A 403 -4.22 -8.07 -15.65
CA ARG A 403 -4.10 -8.91 -16.83
C ARG A 403 -2.64 -8.95 -17.29
N LEU A 404 -2.17 -10.13 -17.63
CA LEU A 404 -0.84 -10.38 -18.16
C LEU A 404 -0.87 -10.49 -19.68
N GLU A 405 -0.16 -9.62 -20.37
CA GLU A 405 -0.06 -9.58 -21.83
C GLU A 405 1.34 -9.17 -22.24
N ASN A 406 1.97 -9.92 -23.14
CA ASN A 406 3.32 -9.60 -23.67
C ASN A 406 4.38 -9.39 -22.57
N ASN A 407 4.30 -10.14 -21.47
CA ASN A 407 5.15 -10.03 -20.27
C ASN A 407 4.91 -8.79 -19.40
N PHE A 408 3.90 -7.98 -19.72
CA PHE A 408 3.50 -6.83 -18.92
C PHE A 408 2.26 -7.12 -18.08
N ARG A 409 2.15 -6.42 -16.94
CA ARG A 409 0.94 -6.34 -16.14
C ARG A 409 0.15 -5.08 -16.48
N ARG A 410 -1.17 -5.23 -16.58
CA ARG A 410 -2.12 -4.14 -16.78
C ARG A 410 -3.24 -4.25 -15.75
N LYS A 411 -3.45 -3.21 -14.95
CA LYS A 411 -4.52 -3.18 -13.93
C LYS A 411 -5.88 -3.12 -14.62
N LEU A 412 -6.82 -3.94 -14.19
CA LEU A 412 -8.23 -3.83 -14.57
C LEU A 412 -8.92 -2.92 -13.55
N ALA A 413 -9.23 -1.69 -13.97
CA ALA A 413 -9.67 -0.63 -13.05
C ALA A 413 -11.07 -0.84 -12.44
N SER A 414 -11.87 -1.75 -12.98
CA SER A 414 -13.21 -2.06 -12.47
C SER A 414 -13.67 -3.48 -12.81
N ILE A 415 -14.66 -3.96 -12.05
CA ILE A 415 -15.40 -5.20 -12.35
C ILE A 415 -16.08 -5.17 -13.71
N GLU A 416 -16.49 -3.99 -14.18
CA GLU A 416 -17.16 -3.82 -15.47
C GLU A 416 -16.20 -4.04 -16.64
N ILE A 417 -14.94 -3.56 -16.53
CA ILE A 417 -13.87 -3.88 -17.48
C ILE A 417 -13.63 -5.40 -17.50
N PHE A 418 -13.56 -6.02 -16.32
CA PHE A 418 -13.38 -7.46 -16.18
C PHE A 418 -14.46 -8.26 -16.92
N ASN A 419 -15.72 -7.89 -16.72
CA ASN A 419 -16.87 -8.53 -17.36
C ASN A 419 -16.91 -8.26 -18.88
N THR A 420 -16.56 -7.05 -19.31
CA THR A 420 -16.52 -6.68 -20.73
C THR A 420 -15.53 -7.53 -21.51
N TYR A 421 -14.37 -7.83 -20.92
CA TYR A 421 -13.39 -8.75 -21.49
C TYR A 421 -13.75 -10.24 -21.33
N LYS A 422 -14.91 -10.56 -20.73
CA LYS A 422 -15.39 -11.93 -20.47
C LYS A 422 -14.37 -12.77 -19.70
N LEU A 423 -13.68 -12.13 -18.75
CA LEU A 423 -12.66 -12.75 -17.93
C LEU A 423 -13.30 -13.64 -16.85
N ASN A 424 -12.53 -14.60 -16.34
CA ASN A 424 -13.05 -15.62 -15.41
C ASN A 424 -12.33 -15.54 -14.06
N TRP A 425 -13.09 -15.32 -12.99
CA TRP A 425 -12.58 -15.22 -11.61
C TRP A 425 -11.83 -16.48 -11.16
N ASN A 426 -12.21 -17.66 -11.68
CA ASN A 426 -11.56 -18.93 -11.37
C ASN A 426 -10.22 -19.12 -12.10
N LYS A 427 -9.87 -18.20 -13.01
CA LYS A 427 -8.62 -18.22 -13.79
C LYS A 427 -7.62 -17.17 -13.30
N ILE A 428 -7.81 -16.66 -12.08
CA ILE A 428 -6.89 -15.70 -11.45
C ILE A 428 -5.87 -16.47 -10.60
N SER A 429 -4.59 -16.23 -10.85
CA SER A 429 -3.51 -16.74 -10.01
C SER A 429 -3.22 -15.76 -8.87
N ILE A 430 -3.16 -16.27 -7.64
CA ILE A 430 -2.82 -15.47 -6.46
C ILE A 430 -1.31 -15.57 -6.24
N ILE A 431 -0.64 -14.43 -6.23
CA ILE A 431 0.82 -14.32 -6.15
C ILE A 431 1.25 -13.38 -5.03
N SER A 432 2.52 -13.44 -4.61
CA SER A 432 3.08 -12.45 -3.69
C SER A 432 3.27 -11.10 -4.37
N GLN A 433 3.32 -10.03 -3.59
CA GLN A 433 3.63 -8.69 -4.09
C GLN A 433 4.99 -8.62 -4.81
N SER A 434 6.02 -9.31 -4.30
CA SER A 434 7.32 -9.37 -4.96
C SER A 434 7.28 -10.06 -6.33
N VAL A 435 6.50 -11.16 -6.49
CA VAL A 435 6.28 -11.77 -7.82
C VAL A 435 5.48 -10.85 -8.72
N MET A 436 4.48 -10.15 -8.18
CA MET A 436 3.70 -9.15 -8.89
C MET A 436 4.64 -8.08 -9.47
N ASP A 437 5.60 -7.58 -8.69
CA ASP A 437 6.57 -6.55 -9.09
C ASP A 437 7.65 -7.03 -10.06
N SER A 438 7.79 -8.34 -10.26
CA SER A 438 8.62 -8.88 -11.35
C SER A 438 7.99 -8.71 -12.74
N PHE A 439 6.70 -8.35 -12.82
CA PHE A 439 6.02 -7.99 -14.06
C PHE A 439 5.99 -6.47 -14.23
N SER A 440 6.67 -5.96 -15.26
CA SER A 440 6.64 -4.54 -15.60
C SER A 440 5.23 -4.10 -15.98
N TYR A 441 4.86 -2.84 -15.68
CA TYR A 441 3.61 -2.28 -16.20
C TYR A 441 3.65 -2.17 -17.71
N ALA A 442 2.49 -2.36 -18.35
CA ALA A 442 2.35 -2.18 -19.78
C ALA A 442 2.65 -0.73 -20.18
N PRO A 443 3.64 -0.50 -21.07
CA PRO A 443 4.12 0.85 -21.38
C PRO A 443 3.36 1.51 -22.53
N ILE A 444 2.70 0.73 -23.40
CA ILE A 444 2.04 1.24 -24.60
C ILE A 444 0.66 0.61 -24.84
N TYR A 445 -0.28 1.44 -25.29
CA TYR A 445 -1.69 1.08 -25.45
C TYR A 445 -2.24 1.51 -26.81
N LYS A 446 -3.22 0.77 -27.31
CA LYS A 446 -4.01 1.12 -28.50
C LYS A 446 -5.46 1.32 -28.12
N HIS A 447 -6.03 2.44 -28.52
CA HIS A 447 -7.45 2.72 -28.39
C HIS A 447 -7.98 3.25 -29.73
N GLY A 448 -8.94 2.52 -30.32
CA GLY A 448 -9.37 2.79 -31.70
C GLY A 448 -8.20 2.72 -32.70
N VAL A 449 -7.94 3.83 -33.40
CA VAL A 449 -6.82 3.99 -34.34
C VAL A 449 -5.59 4.64 -33.69
N ASP A 450 -5.73 5.15 -32.47
CA ASP A 450 -4.72 5.95 -31.79
C ASP A 450 -3.82 5.10 -30.90
N LEU A 451 -2.57 5.56 -30.75
CA LEU A 451 -1.54 4.92 -29.94
C LEU A 451 -1.17 5.82 -28.76
N TYR A 452 -0.94 5.21 -27.61
CA TYR A 452 -0.63 5.92 -26.37
C TYR A 452 0.58 5.30 -25.67
N TRP A 453 1.41 6.15 -25.07
CA TRP A 453 2.42 5.75 -24.09
C TRP A 453 1.89 6.06 -22.70
N ARG A 454 2.14 5.17 -21.74
CA ARG A 454 1.83 5.37 -20.33
C ARG A 454 3.07 5.79 -19.57
N ASP A 455 3.00 6.91 -18.87
CA ASP A 455 4.09 7.38 -18.02
C ASP A 455 4.08 6.72 -16.62
N ALA A 456 5.09 7.05 -15.81
CA ALA A 456 5.21 6.54 -14.45
C ALA A 456 4.06 7.01 -13.53
N SER A 457 3.39 8.11 -13.88
CA SER A 457 2.25 8.68 -13.16
C SER A 457 0.91 8.08 -13.60
N ASN A 458 0.92 7.04 -14.46
CA ASN A 458 -0.28 6.40 -15.03
C ASN A 458 -1.11 7.30 -15.96
N ILE A 459 -0.47 8.27 -16.61
CA ILE A 459 -1.08 9.15 -17.61
C ILE A 459 -0.81 8.58 -19.00
N LEU A 460 -1.85 8.53 -19.84
CA LEU A 460 -1.72 8.18 -21.25
C LEU A 460 -1.45 9.43 -22.08
N HIS A 461 -0.46 9.33 -22.94
CA HIS A 461 -0.07 10.39 -23.83
C HIS A 461 -0.08 9.88 -25.26
N LYS A 462 -0.79 10.61 -26.12
CA LYS A 462 -0.96 10.21 -27.52
C LYS A 462 0.35 10.34 -28.28
N PHE A 463 0.67 9.33 -29.09
CA PHE A 463 1.63 9.46 -30.17
C PHE A 463 0.95 10.18 -31.35
N PRO A 464 1.42 11.36 -31.78
CA PRO A 464 0.79 12.07 -32.89
C PRO A 464 0.86 11.31 -34.21
N THR A 465 1.90 10.51 -34.42
CA THR A 465 2.12 9.72 -35.63
C THR A 465 2.80 8.39 -35.34
N MET A 466 2.66 7.42 -36.25
CA MET A 466 3.38 6.15 -36.21
C MET A 466 4.91 6.32 -36.34
N ALA A 467 5.34 7.41 -36.98
CA ALA A 467 6.76 7.74 -37.10
C ALA A 467 7.38 8.05 -35.73
N ILE A 468 6.69 8.81 -34.87
CA ILE A 468 7.16 9.11 -33.50
C ILE A 468 7.17 7.84 -32.64
N PHE A 469 6.13 7.00 -32.75
CA PHE A 469 6.07 5.71 -32.06
C PHE A 469 7.31 4.85 -32.37
N THR A 470 7.63 4.70 -33.66
CA THR A 470 8.79 3.93 -34.11
C THR A 470 10.11 4.60 -33.72
N ALA A 471 10.20 5.93 -33.83
CA ALA A 471 11.42 6.69 -33.52
C ALA A 471 11.81 6.62 -32.03
N LYS A 472 10.84 6.50 -31.12
CA LYS A 472 11.09 6.26 -29.69
C LYS A 472 11.42 4.79 -29.36
N GLY A 473 11.53 3.93 -30.37
CA GLY A 473 11.95 2.54 -30.24
C GLY A 473 10.83 1.58 -29.81
N TYR A 474 9.56 2.01 -29.84
CA TYR A 474 8.45 1.14 -29.46
C TYR A 474 8.09 0.15 -30.56
N ASN A 475 7.72 -1.06 -30.16
CA ASN A 475 7.33 -2.14 -31.06
C ASN A 475 5.82 -2.35 -31.01
N ILE A 476 5.18 -2.43 -32.19
CA ILE A 476 3.74 -2.69 -32.27
C ILE A 476 3.33 -4.04 -31.66
N ARG A 477 4.28 -4.97 -31.50
CA ARG A 477 4.03 -6.27 -30.85
C ARG A 477 3.82 -6.15 -29.34
N ASP A 478 4.31 -5.08 -28.72
CA ASP A 478 4.14 -4.83 -27.27
C ASP A 478 2.89 -4.00 -26.98
N LEU A 479 2.17 -3.59 -28.02
CA LEU A 479 1.00 -2.73 -27.95
C LEU A 479 -0.21 -3.48 -27.39
N ILE A 480 -0.81 -2.92 -26.34
CA ILE A 480 -1.97 -3.54 -25.70
C ILE A 480 -3.27 -2.84 -26.10
N PRO A 481 -4.22 -3.53 -26.76
CA PRO A 481 -5.51 -2.95 -27.08
C PRO A 481 -6.38 -2.80 -25.84
N ILE A 482 -6.96 -1.62 -25.66
CA ILE A 482 -7.90 -1.30 -24.58
C ILE A 482 -9.24 -0.83 -25.16
N ASN A 483 -10.32 -1.15 -24.46
CA ASN A 483 -11.68 -0.73 -24.84
C ASN A 483 -11.98 0.69 -24.31
N ASP A 484 -13.12 1.25 -24.70
CA ASP A 484 -13.51 2.62 -24.31
C ASP A 484 -13.58 2.79 -22.79
N LEU A 485 -14.21 1.82 -22.10
CA LEU A 485 -14.37 1.86 -20.65
C LEU A 485 -13.03 1.89 -19.93
N GLU A 486 -12.07 1.10 -20.39
CA GLU A 486 -10.73 1.08 -19.84
C GLU A 486 -9.93 2.33 -20.23
N PHE A 487 -10.04 2.81 -21.47
CA PHE A 487 -9.40 4.05 -21.89
C PHE A 487 -9.84 5.24 -21.02
N THR A 488 -11.13 5.32 -20.69
CA THR A 488 -11.67 6.37 -19.80
C THR A 488 -11.19 6.28 -18.36
N SER A 489 -10.59 5.16 -17.95
CA SER A 489 -9.98 5.03 -16.61
C SER A 489 -8.59 5.68 -16.51
N PHE A 490 -7.99 6.08 -17.64
CA PHE A 490 -6.72 6.78 -17.67
C PHE A 490 -6.91 8.30 -17.79
N SER A 491 -6.02 9.06 -17.14
CA SER A 491 -5.87 10.48 -17.45
C SER A 491 -5.13 10.67 -18.77
N ILE A 492 -5.56 11.62 -19.61
CA ILE A 492 -4.91 11.93 -20.88
C ILE A 492 -4.02 13.17 -20.73
N GLY A 493 -2.72 12.97 -20.95
CA GLY A 493 -1.71 14.03 -20.94
C GLY A 493 -1.49 14.66 -22.31
N ALA A 494 -0.61 15.66 -22.35
CA ALA A 494 -0.19 16.27 -23.61
C ALA A 494 0.43 15.23 -24.56
N ALA A 495 0.18 15.36 -25.86
CA ALA A 495 0.77 14.48 -26.85
C ALA A 495 2.31 14.64 -26.89
N LEU A 496 3.02 13.56 -27.24
CA LEU A 496 4.46 13.63 -27.44
C LEU A 496 4.79 14.59 -28.58
N THR A 497 5.48 15.69 -28.27
CA THR A 497 6.18 16.48 -29.28
C THR A 497 7.58 15.92 -29.48
N ASN A 498 8.05 15.92 -30.73
CA ASN A 498 9.30 15.29 -31.23
C ASN A 498 10.41 15.04 -30.19
#